data_AF-A0A6A8LV32-F1
#
_entry.id   AF-A0A6A8LV32-F1
#
_cell.length_a   1.000
_cell.length_b   1.000
_cell.length_c   1.000
_cell.angle_alpha   90.00
_cell.angle_beta   90.00
_cell.angle_gamma   90.00
#
_symmetry.space_group_name_H-M   'P 1'
#
loop_
_entity.id
_entity.type
_entity.pdbx_description
1 polymer ?
#
loop_
_entity_poly.entity_id
_entity_poly.type
_entity_poly.pdbx_seq_one_letter_code
_entity_poly.pdbx_strand_id
1 'polypeptide(L)'
;IVLPTTVYFGTDLFSSKHDQVVAFRNEDFITPKYTVVGNTIYQNSTGKILTHPSQKVKDEIKKDREKVNTELSLSDTLNNKNLLRFYIPTGFTPVDPKKYNYTNQYGQILKIQEDLGKKSTSLWSKNGNKTTIDDYSSDAPELTTTDQNEANVSSVKNTLKSNKKESIDTSSSSAESDSDQ
;
A
#
# COMPACT_ATOMS: atom_id res chain seq x y z
N ILE A 1 -11.33 18.12 21.69
CA ILE A 1 -10.88 16.74 21.35
C ILE A 1 -11.64 16.36 20.08
N VAL A 2 -11.01 16.44 18.92
CA VAL A 2 -11.61 15.94 17.68
C VAL A 2 -11.52 14.42 17.75
N LEU A 3 -12.66 13.75 17.91
CA LEU A 3 -12.70 12.29 17.82
C LEU A 3 -12.30 11.89 16.38
N PRO A 4 -11.54 10.82 16.19
CA PRO A 4 -11.16 10.39 14.85
C PRO A 4 -12.42 10.07 14.04
N THR A 5 -12.61 10.78 12.92
CA THR A 5 -13.70 10.57 11.96
C THR A 5 -13.34 9.51 10.91
N THR A 6 -12.29 8.72 11.15
CA THR A 6 -11.85 7.69 10.20
C THR A 6 -11.97 6.32 10.84
N VAL A 7 -12.42 5.34 10.06
CA VAL A 7 -12.64 3.97 10.52
C VAL A 7 -11.30 3.22 10.46
N TYR A 8 -10.76 2.90 11.63
CA TYR A 8 -9.57 2.07 11.81
C TYR A 8 -9.82 1.01 12.86
N PHE A 9 -9.21 -0.16 12.68
CA PHE A 9 -9.20 -1.25 13.65
C PHE A 9 -7.90 -1.29 14.47
N GLY A 10 -6.82 -0.69 13.95
CA GLY A 10 -5.56 -0.57 14.66
C GLY A 10 -5.52 0.62 15.62
N THR A 11 -4.51 0.63 16.48
CA THR A 11 -4.19 1.75 17.39
C THR A 11 -2.77 2.23 17.17
N ASP A 12 -2.51 3.50 17.48
CA ASP A 12 -1.18 4.10 17.41
C ASP A 12 -0.18 3.34 18.29
N LEU A 13 0.92 2.87 17.69
CA LEU A 13 1.98 2.07 18.33
C LEU A 13 2.69 2.82 19.47
N PHE A 14 2.80 4.14 19.40
CA PHE A 14 3.50 4.94 20.41
C PHE A 14 2.57 5.48 21.50
N SER A 15 1.26 5.25 21.37
CA SER A 15 0.29 5.66 22.38
C SER A 15 0.43 4.82 23.64
N SER A 16 0.36 5.45 24.81
CA SER A 16 0.27 4.73 26.09
C SER A 16 -1.01 3.90 26.23
N LYS A 17 -1.98 4.09 25.32
CA LYS A 17 -3.23 3.33 25.21
C LYS A 17 -3.22 2.36 24.02
N HIS A 18 -2.04 2.08 23.44
CA HIS A 18 -1.90 1.10 22.38
C HIS A 18 -2.46 -0.25 22.83
N ASP A 19 -3.28 -0.83 21.98
CA ASP A 19 -3.83 -2.14 22.17
C ASP A 19 -2.83 -3.22 21.75
N GLN A 20 -2.45 -4.07 22.71
CA GLN A 20 -1.42 -5.09 22.51
C GLN A 20 -1.99 -6.47 22.12
N VAL A 21 -3.27 -6.54 21.75
CA VAL A 21 -3.86 -7.75 21.18
C VAL A 21 -3.65 -7.72 19.67
N VAL A 22 -2.90 -8.69 19.14
CA VAL A 22 -2.65 -8.84 17.71
C VAL A 22 -3.50 -9.98 17.19
N ALA A 23 -4.54 -9.65 16.43
CA ALA A 23 -5.39 -10.62 15.74
C ALA A 23 -4.70 -11.20 14.51
N PHE A 24 -4.82 -12.51 14.31
CA PHE A 24 -4.53 -13.18 13.06
C PHE A 24 -5.81 -13.42 12.26
N ARG A 25 -5.67 -13.61 10.94
CA ARG A 25 -6.83 -13.71 10.05
C ARG A 25 -7.71 -14.92 10.31
N ASN A 26 -7.13 -15.98 10.87
CA ASN A 26 -7.81 -17.22 11.24
C ASN A 26 -8.36 -17.22 12.67
N GLU A 27 -8.57 -16.04 13.29
CA GLU A 27 -9.08 -15.85 14.66
C GLU A 27 -8.11 -16.23 15.80
N ASP A 28 -6.93 -16.73 15.46
CA ASP A 28 -5.83 -16.83 16.41
C ASP A 28 -5.38 -15.42 16.83
N PHE A 29 -4.72 -15.32 17.98
CA PHE A 29 -4.23 -14.03 18.44
C PHE A 29 -3.06 -14.15 19.40
N ILE A 30 -2.31 -13.06 19.50
CA ILE A 30 -1.18 -12.92 20.40
C ILE A 30 -1.40 -11.70 21.30
N THR A 31 -1.08 -11.86 22.57
CA THR A 31 -0.97 -10.78 23.56
C THR A 31 0.46 -10.79 24.11
N PRO A 32 0.87 -9.82 24.95
CA PRO A 32 2.20 -9.87 25.56
C PRO A 32 2.45 -11.15 26.37
N LYS A 33 1.41 -11.74 26.97
CA LYS A 33 1.53 -12.88 27.88
C LYS A 33 1.24 -14.22 27.22
N TYR A 34 0.32 -14.24 26.26
CA TYR A 34 -0.22 -15.49 25.71
C TYR A 34 -0.28 -15.45 24.19
N THR A 35 -0.11 -16.62 23.59
CA THR A 35 -0.43 -16.88 22.19
C THR A 35 -1.54 -17.92 22.16
N VAL A 36 -2.60 -17.66 21.41
CA VAL A 36 -3.76 -18.54 21.32
C VAL A 36 -3.88 -19.04 19.88
N VAL A 37 -3.77 -20.36 19.73
CA VAL A 37 -3.89 -21.05 18.44
C VAL A 37 -5.03 -22.06 18.54
N GLY A 38 -6.14 -21.79 17.85
CA GLY A 38 -7.40 -22.50 17.99
C GLY A 38 -7.90 -22.46 19.44
N ASN A 39 -7.86 -23.59 20.13
CA ASN A 39 -8.23 -23.72 21.54
C ASN A 39 -7.02 -23.84 22.48
N THR A 40 -5.80 -23.83 21.93
CA THR A 40 -4.56 -24.01 22.71
C THR A 40 -4.02 -22.67 23.15
N ILE A 41 -3.71 -22.54 24.44
CA ILE A 41 -3.10 -21.35 25.02
C ILE A 41 -1.63 -21.66 25.30
N TYR A 42 -0.73 -20.84 24.75
CA TYR A 42 0.70 -20.88 25.01
C TYR A 42 1.10 -19.69 25.87
N GLN A 43 1.97 -19.91 26.86
CA GLN A 43 2.56 -18.84 27.65
C GLN A 43 3.83 -18.32 26.94
N ASN A 44 3.84 -17.05 26.53
CA ASN A 44 4.91 -16.51 25.70
C ASN A 44 6.28 -16.49 26.40
N SER A 45 6.29 -16.29 27.72
CA SER A 45 7.54 -16.28 28.50
C SER A 45 8.27 -17.63 28.51
N THR A 46 7.57 -18.73 28.28
CA THR A 46 8.15 -20.09 28.34
C THR A 46 8.00 -20.88 27.06
N GLY A 47 7.12 -20.45 26.14
CA GLY A 47 6.73 -21.20 24.94
C GLY A 47 5.89 -22.45 25.23
N LYS A 48 5.52 -22.72 26.48
CA LYS A 48 4.81 -23.94 26.88
C LYS A 48 3.29 -23.79 26.81
N ILE A 49 2.61 -24.89 26.55
CA ILE A 49 1.14 -24.97 26.61
C ILE A 49 0.67 -24.82 28.05
N LEU A 50 -0.31 -23.93 28.25
CA LEU A 50 -1.00 -23.74 29.51
C LEU A 50 -2.23 -24.65 29.57
N THR A 51 -2.05 -25.85 30.13
CA THR A 51 -3.10 -26.89 30.19
C THR A 51 -4.15 -26.64 31.26
N HIS A 52 -3.79 -25.95 32.35
CA HIS A 52 -4.67 -25.67 33.49
C HIS A 52 -4.71 -24.16 33.78
N PRO A 53 -5.30 -23.33 32.90
CA PRO A 53 -5.40 -21.89 33.13
C PRO A 53 -6.30 -21.61 34.33
N SER A 54 -5.89 -20.66 35.17
CA SER A 54 -6.75 -20.14 36.24
C SER A 54 -7.98 -19.44 35.66
N GLN A 55 -9.03 -19.26 36.47
CA GLN A 55 -10.25 -18.59 36.01
C GLN A 55 -9.97 -17.19 35.45
N LYS A 56 -9.09 -16.43 36.12
CA LYS A 56 -8.65 -15.11 35.66
C LYS A 56 -8.06 -15.14 34.25
N VAL A 57 -7.23 -16.13 33.92
CA VAL A 57 -6.64 -16.27 32.59
C VAL A 57 -7.70 -16.65 31.57
N LYS A 58 -8.63 -17.54 31.92
CA LYS A 58 -9.75 -17.89 31.04
C LYS A 58 -10.59 -16.66 30.69
N ASP A 59 -10.87 -15.80 31.67
CA ASP A 59 -11.65 -14.57 31.47
C ASP A 59 -10.90 -13.55 30.60
N GLU A 60 -9.57 -13.39 30.79
CA GLU A 60 -8.69 -12.55 29.95
C GLU A 60 -8.71 -13.04 28.49
N ILE A 61 -8.45 -14.33 28.26
CA ILE A 61 -8.46 -14.94 26.92
C ILE A 61 -9.84 -14.87 26.26
N LYS A 62 -10.93 -15.04 27.02
CA LYS A 62 -12.30 -14.92 26.49
C LYS A 62 -12.58 -13.51 26.00
N LYS A 63 -12.21 -12.50 26.79
CA LYS A 63 -12.37 -11.09 26.42
C LYS A 63 -11.57 -10.74 25.16
N ASP A 64 -10.32 -11.18 25.08
CA ASP A 64 -9.47 -10.91 23.93
C ASP A 64 -9.98 -11.63 22.67
N ARG A 65 -10.49 -12.86 22.81
CA ARG A 65 -11.13 -13.58 21.70
C ARG A 65 -12.39 -12.88 21.20
N GLU A 66 -13.26 -12.43 22.10
CA GLU A 66 -14.48 -11.69 21.73
C GLU A 66 -14.13 -10.41 20.96
N LYS A 67 -13.09 -9.71 21.41
CA LYS A 67 -12.57 -8.53 20.72
C LYS A 67 -12.04 -8.87 19.32
N VAL A 68 -11.13 -9.84 19.21
CA VAL A 68 -10.55 -10.29 17.93
C VAL A 68 -11.65 -10.66 16.94
N ASN A 69 -12.61 -11.47 17.36
CA ASN A 69 -13.72 -11.90 16.52
C ASN A 69 -14.59 -10.71 16.07
N THR A 70 -14.82 -9.75 16.97
CA THR A 70 -15.58 -8.54 16.65
C THR A 70 -14.86 -7.67 15.63
N GLU A 71 -13.56 -7.42 15.82
CA GLU A 71 -12.73 -6.62 14.90
C GLU A 71 -12.67 -7.25 13.51
N LEU A 72 -12.41 -8.56 13.42
CA LEU A 72 -12.40 -9.29 12.16
C LEU A 72 -13.77 -9.25 11.47
N SER A 73 -14.85 -9.50 12.20
CA SER A 73 -16.22 -9.46 11.67
C SER A 73 -16.61 -8.08 11.16
N LEU A 74 -16.23 -7.02 11.88
CA LEU A 74 -16.50 -5.64 11.47
C LEU A 74 -15.67 -5.25 10.23
N SER A 75 -14.40 -5.64 10.18
CA SER A 75 -13.53 -5.43 9.01
C SER A 75 -14.09 -6.14 7.77
N ASP A 76 -14.52 -7.39 7.94
CA ASP A 76 -15.15 -8.16 6.85
C ASP A 76 -16.46 -7.54 6.40
N THR A 77 -17.29 -7.10 7.34
CA THR A 77 -18.55 -6.43 7.01
C THR A 77 -18.32 -5.12 6.26
N LEU A 78 -17.35 -4.31 6.70
CA LEU A 78 -16.96 -3.06 6.06
C LEU A 78 -16.56 -3.28 4.60
N ASN A 79 -15.72 -4.29 4.35
CA ASN A 79 -15.20 -4.59 3.03
C ASN A 79 -16.26 -5.28 2.14
N ASN A 80 -16.85 -6.38 2.60
CA ASN A 80 -17.77 -7.20 1.81
C ASN A 80 -19.05 -6.45 1.42
N LYS A 81 -19.52 -5.52 2.27
CA LYS A 81 -20.67 -4.67 1.96
C LYS A 81 -20.29 -3.33 1.32
N ASN A 82 -18.99 -3.08 1.11
CA ASN A 82 -18.44 -1.85 0.57
C ASN A 82 -19.01 -0.61 1.30
N LEU A 83 -18.94 -0.60 2.64
CA LEU A 83 -19.67 0.38 3.44
C LEU A 83 -19.05 1.78 3.38
N LEU A 84 -17.76 1.89 3.04
CA LEU A 84 -17.08 3.19 2.92
C LEU A 84 -17.69 4.09 1.82
N ARG A 85 -18.43 3.54 0.85
CA ARG A 85 -19.15 4.35 -0.14
C ARG A 85 -20.25 5.23 0.46
N PHE A 86 -20.67 4.96 1.69
CA PHE A 86 -21.71 5.69 2.41
C PHE A 86 -21.16 6.61 3.51
N TYR A 87 -19.83 6.65 3.69
CA TYR A 87 -19.19 7.40 4.74
C TYR A 87 -18.00 8.19 4.22
N ILE A 88 -18.06 9.52 4.36
CA ILE A 88 -16.97 10.41 3.98
C ILE A 88 -16.44 11.07 5.27
N PRO A 89 -15.23 10.69 5.74
CA PRO A 89 -14.59 11.35 6.87
C PRO A 89 -14.44 12.85 6.66
N THR A 90 -14.53 13.64 7.73
CA THR A 90 -14.24 15.07 7.67
C THR A 90 -12.82 15.31 7.15
N GLY A 91 -12.69 16.14 6.12
CA GLY A 91 -11.39 16.43 5.49
C GLY A 91 -10.94 15.42 4.44
N PHE A 92 -11.73 14.36 4.17
CA PHE A 92 -11.44 13.40 3.11
C PHE A 92 -12.19 13.76 1.81
N THR A 93 -11.48 13.78 0.69
CA THR A 93 -12.08 13.91 -0.65
C THR A 93 -12.13 12.52 -1.29
N PRO A 94 -13.31 12.01 -1.69
CA PRO A 94 -13.42 10.71 -2.35
C PRO A 94 -12.51 10.59 -3.58
N VAL A 95 -11.84 9.44 -3.69
CA VAL A 95 -10.94 9.13 -4.81
C VAL A 95 -11.77 8.78 -6.05
N ASP A 96 -11.46 9.39 -7.19
CA ASP A 96 -11.98 8.99 -8.49
C ASP A 96 -10.94 8.10 -9.21
N PRO A 97 -11.16 6.77 -9.31
CA PRO A 97 -10.21 5.86 -9.92
C PRO A 97 -9.91 6.19 -11.39
N LYS A 98 -10.84 6.84 -12.12
CA LYS A 98 -10.66 7.17 -13.55
C LYS A 98 -9.57 8.21 -13.79
N LYS A 99 -9.19 8.96 -12.76
CA LYS A 99 -8.11 9.95 -12.83
C LYS A 99 -6.71 9.34 -12.78
N TYR A 100 -6.59 8.02 -12.56
CA TYR A 100 -5.32 7.34 -12.44
C TYR A 100 -5.12 6.40 -13.62
N ASN A 101 -4.02 6.59 -14.35
CA ASN A 101 -3.62 5.72 -15.44
C ASN A 101 -2.16 5.29 -15.28
N TYR A 102 -1.96 3.99 -15.12
CA TYR A 102 -0.67 3.36 -14.90
C TYR A 102 -0.03 2.81 -16.19
N THR A 103 -0.60 3.04 -17.36
CA THR A 103 0.02 2.66 -18.64
C THR A 103 1.09 3.66 -19.06
N ASN A 104 2.21 3.18 -19.61
CA ASN A 104 3.28 4.05 -20.12
C ASN A 104 3.79 5.13 -19.11
N GLN A 105 3.87 4.79 -17.81
CA GLN A 105 4.24 5.75 -16.76
C GLN A 105 5.56 6.45 -17.04
N TYR A 106 6.54 5.74 -17.61
CA TYR A 106 7.82 6.33 -17.94
C TYR A 106 7.68 7.46 -18.99
N GLY A 107 6.90 7.23 -20.06
CA GLY A 107 6.61 8.28 -21.05
C GLY A 107 5.86 9.46 -20.44
N GLN A 108 4.90 9.20 -19.55
CA GLN A 108 4.19 10.26 -18.81
C GLN A 108 5.15 11.08 -17.93
N ILE A 109 6.06 10.43 -17.21
CA ILE A 109 7.06 11.07 -16.35
C ILE A 109 7.99 11.97 -17.17
N LEU A 110 8.46 11.50 -18.34
CA LEU A 110 9.31 12.32 -19.20
C LEU A 110 8.59 13.56 -19.72
N LYS A 111 7.32 13.43 -20.09
CA LYS A 111 6.50 14.58 -20.48
C LYS A 111 6.35 15.58 -19.34
N ILE A 112 6.05 15.10 -18.13
CA ILE A 112 5.97 15.95 -16.92
C ILE A 112 7.32 16.64 -16.66
N GLN A 113 8.44 15.94 -16.83
CA GLN A 113 9.77 16.50 -16.66
C GLN A 113 10.04 17.63 -17.68
N GLU A 114 9.66 17.42 -18.94
CA GLU A 114 9.76 18.42 -20.01
C GLU A 114 8.88 19.65 -19.69
N ASP A 115 7.59 19.43 -19.37
CA ASP A 115 6.62 20.47 -19.05
C ASP A 115 7.04 21.33 -17.84
N LEU A 116 7.60 20.71 -16.81
CA LEU A 116 8.06 21.40 -15.61
C LEU A 116 9.42 22.07 -15.78
N GLY A 117 10.31 21.52 -16.62
CA GLY A 117 11.66 22.00 -16.83
C GLY A 117 12.39 22.30 -15.52
N LYS A 118 12.80 23.56 -15.32
CA LYS A 118 13.50 24.03 -14.10
C LYS A 118 12.66 23.97 -12.82
N LYS A 119 11.33 23.86 -12.93
CA LYS A 119 10.42 23.70 -11.78
C LYS A 119 10.30 22.24 -11.34
N SER A 120 10.89 21.30 -12.07
CA SER A 120 10.86 19.88 -11.73
C SER A 120 11.46 19.64 -10.35
N THR A 121 10.71 18.97 -9.49
CA THR A 121 11.13 18.64 -8.12
C THR A 121 11.72 17.23 -7.99
N SER A 122 11.78 16.47 -9.10
CA SER A 122 12.29 15.11 -9.11
C SER A 122 13.77 15.07 -8.71
N LEU A 123 14.18 13.99 -8.04
CA LEU A 123 15.58 13.78 -7.65
C LEU A 123 16.50 13.78 -8.87
N TRP A 124 16.08 13.15 -9.97
CA TRP A 124 16.78 13.13 -11.26
C TRP A 124 17.07 14.54 -11.79
N SER A 125 16.06 15.42 -11.85
CA SER A 125 16.23 16.79 -12.36
C SER A 125 17.11 17.63 -11.44
N LYS A 126 16.95 17.47 -10.12
CA LYS A 126 17.78 18.16 -9.12
C LYS A 126 19.24 17.69 -9.14
N ASN A 127 19.48 16.43 -9.50
CA ASN A 127 20.82 15.86 -9.65
C ASN A 127 21.41 16.10 -11.06
N GLY A 128 20.93 17.11 -11.79
CA GLY A 128 21.48 17.48 -13.10
C GLY A 128 21.24 16.42 -14.18
N ASN A 129 20.10 15.73 -14.14
CA ASN A 129 19.75 14.62 -15.03
C ASN A 129 20.75 13.45 -14.95
N LYS A 130 21.17 13.12 -13.72
CA LYS A 130 22.06 11.99 -13.44
C LYS A 130 21.43 11.05 -12.43
N THR A 131 21.74 9.77 -12.60
CA THR A 131 21.32 8.73 -11.67
C THR A 131 22.00 8.92 -10.32
N THR A 132 21.31 8.55 -9.25
CA THR A 132 21.84 8.45 -7.87
C THR A 132 22.05 6.99 -7.49
N ILE A 133 22.08 6.07 -8.46
CA ILE A 133 22.19 4.65 -8.18
C ILE A 133 23.52 4.29 -7.52
N ASP A 134 24.59 4.98 -7.92
CA ASP A 134 25.92 4.82 -7.31
C ASP A 134 25.97 5.30 -5.85
N ASP A 135 24.99 6.10 -5.41
CA ASP A 135 24.85 6.54 -4.02
C ASP A 135 24.17 5.48 -3.13
N TYR A 136 23.58 4.45 -3.73
CA TYR A 136 22.87 3.38 -3.03
C TYR A 136 23.72 2.11 -2.95
N SER A 137 24.02 1.66 -1.74
CA SER A 137 24.66 0.38 -1.47
C SER A 137 23.76 -0.45 -0.57
N SER A 138 23.56 -1.71 -0.92
CA SER A 138 22.76 -2.64 -0.13
C SER A 138 23.36 -4.03 -0.20
N ASP A 139 23.32 -4.72 0.94
CA ASP A 139 23.71 -6.12 1.11
C ASP A 139 22.53 -7.08 0.93
N ALA A 140 21.42 -6.58 0.38
CA ALA A 140 20.20 -7.35 0.22
C ALA A 140 20.40 -8.51 -0.78
N PRO A 141 20.12 -9.76 -0.39
CA PRO A 141 20.47 -10.94 -1.18
C PRO A 141 19.77 -11.00 -2.55
N GLU A 142 18.61 -10.37 -2.69
CA GLU A 142 17.83 -10.31 -3.93
C GLU A 142 18.51 -9.53 -5.05
N LEU A 143 19.41 -8.59 -4.74
CA LEU A 143 20.05 -7.73 -5.74
C LEU A 143 20.92 -8.51 -6.73
N THR A 144 21.44 -9.67 -6.31
CA THR A 144 22.21 -10.58 -7.17
C THR A 144 21.44 -11.12 -8.37
N THR A 145 20.09 -11.13 -8.31
CA THR A 145 19.23 -11.69 -9.34
C THR A 145 18.28 -10.68 -9.98
N THR A 146 18.04 -9.54 -9.32
CA THR A 146 17.01 -8.57 -9.73
C THR A 146 17.57 -7.26 -10.28
N ASP A 147 18.84 -6.96 -10.03
CA ASP A 147 19.43 -5.70 -10.47
C ASP A 147 19.83 -5.75 -11.96
N GLN A 148 18.90 -5.34 -12.83
CA GLN A 148 19.06 -5.33 -14.29
C GLN A 148 18.87 -3.92 -14.85
N ASN A 149 19.63 -2.96 -14.33
CA ASN A 149 19.52 -1.55 -14.72
C ASN A 149 19.65 -1.32 -16.23
N GLU A 150 20.57 -2.00 -16.90
CA GLU A 150 20.74 -1.86 -18.36
C GLU A 150 19.52 -2.36 -19.15
N ALA A 151 18.91 -3.48 -18.73
CA ALA A 151 17.70 -4.02 -19.35
C ALA A 151 16.48 -3.10 -19.10
N ASN A 152 16.38 -2.52 -17.91
CA ASN A 152 15.33 -1.58 -17.56
C ASN A 152 15.46 -0.26 -18.36
N VAL A 153 16.67 0.29 -18.49
CA VAL A 153 16.92 1.51 -19.28
C VAL A 153 16.70 1.27 -20.78
N SER A 154 17.07 0.10 -21.30
CA SER A 154 16.90 -0.24 -22.72
C SER A 154 15.44 -0.48 -23.11
N SER A 155 14.68 -1.22 -22.29
CA SER A 155 13.23 -1.42 -22.50
C SER A 155 12.48 -0.08 -22.53
N VAL A 156 12.81 0.80 -21.59
CA VAL A 156 12.32 2.16 -21.50
C VAL A 156 12.63 3.01 -22.75
N LYS A 157 13.87 2.98 -23.25
CA LYS A 157 14.25 3.69 -24.49
C LYS A 157 13.50 3.15 -25.71
N ASN A 158 13.19 1.86 -25.74
CA ASN A 158 12.40 1.26 -26.82
C ASN A 158 10.94 1.70 -26.76
N THR A 159 10.33 1.75 -25.57
CA THR A 159 8.97 2.28 -25.35
C THR A 159 8.86 3.75 -25.76
N LEU A 160 9.91 4.55 -25.53
CA LEU A 160 9.93 5.94 -26.00
C LEU A 160 9.94 6.06 -27.52
N LYS A 161 10.68 5.20 -28.21
CA LYS A 161 10.75 5.20 -29.68
C LYS A 161 9.42 4.78 -30.30
N SER A 162 8.73 3.79 -29.71
CA SER A 162 7.40 3.37 -30.18
C SER A 162 6.35 4.47 -29.97
N ASN A 163 6.32 5.10 -28.79
CA ASN A 163 5.34 6.16 -28.49
C ASN A 163 5.57 7.46 -29.27
N LYS A 164 6.83 7.77 -29.62
CA LYS A 164 7.15 8.89 -30.51
C LYS A 164 6.71 8.61 -31.95
N LYS A 165 6.70 7.34 -32.37
CA LYS A 165 6.19 6.93 -33.69
C LYS A 165 4.66 7.00 -33.75
N GLU A 166 3.99 6.54 -32.70
CA GLU A 166 2.52 6.53 -32.59
C GLU A 166 1.91 7.96 -32.48
N SER A 167 2.60 8.89 -31.80
CA SER A 167 2.20 10.30 -31.76
C SER A 167 2.49 11.08 -33.05
N ILE A 168 3.46 10.64 -33.87
CA ILE A 168 3.69 11.19 -35.21
C ILE A 168 2.60 10.68 -36.19
N ASP A 169 2.25 9.39 -36.13
CA ASP A 169 1.23 8.81 -37.03
C ASP A 169 -0.20 9.32 -36.73
N THR A 170 -0.54 9.63 -35.48
CA THR A 170 -1.86 10.24 -35.15
C THR A 170 -1.96 11.72 -35.50
N SER A 171 -0.84 12.43 -35.69
CA SER A 171 -0.84 13.82 -36.19
C SER A 171 -0.95 13.92 -37.71
N SER A 172 -0.70 12.82 -38.43
CA SER A 172 -0.73 12.75 -39.89
C SER A 172 -2.13 12.42 -40.46
N SER A 173 -3.10 12.02 -39.64
CA SER A 173 -4.40 11.52 -40.13
C SER A 173 -5.58 12.48 -39.93
N SER A 174 -5.35 13.78 -39.71
CA SER A 174 -6.43 14.77 -39.47
C SER A 174 -6.44 15.97 -40.43
N ALA A 175 -5.79 15.86 -41.59
CA ALA A 175 -5.89 16.86 -42.65
C ALA A 175 -6.12 16.19 -44.01
N GLU A 176 -7.37 15.81 -44.32
CA GLU A 176 -7.97 15.86 -45.67
C GLU A 176 -9.44 15.36 -45.69
N SER A 177 -10.28 16.11 -46.40
CA SER A 177 -11.73 15.92 -46.73
C SER A 177 -12.73 16.02 -45.55
N ASP A 178 -13.80 16.81 -45.60
CA ASP A 178 -14.70 16.97 -46.74
C ASP A 178 -15.40 18.35 -46.76
N SER A 179 -15.43 18.94 -47.93
CA SER A 179 -16.25 20.09 -48.32
C SER A 179 -17.19 19.59 -49.41
N ASP A 180 -18.46 19.35 -49.09
CA ASP A 180 -19.63 19.66 -49.94
C ASP A 180 -20.92 19.01 -49.41
N GLN A 181 -21.99 19.80 -49.54
CA GLN A 181 -23.44 19.55 -49.36
C GLN A 181 -24.04 19.47 -47.95
#